data_AF-A0A1F1ZNB6-F1
#
_entry.id   AF-A0A1F1ZNB6-F1
#
_cell.length_a   1.000
_cell.length_b   1.000
_cell.length_c   1.000
_cell.angle_alpha   90.00
_cell.angle_beta   90.00
_cell.angle_gamma   90.00
#
_symmetry.space_group_name_H-M   'P 1'
#
loop_
_entity.id
_entity.type
_entity.pdbx_description
1 polymer ?
#
loop_
_entity_poly.entity_id
_entity_poly.type
_entity_poly.pdbx_seq_one_letter_code
_entity_poly.pdbx_strand_id
1 'polypeptide(L)'
;MKYFYDTEFIEDGQTIDLVSIGVVAEDGREFYAVSTEFDESKAGDWVRHHVLPLLPHRTDSAWMDRATLRAKLFEFLVPNYEPGRKIRGHERPELWAWVGAYDHVALAQLWGDMTKLPRELPRFSHELKQLWEMAGRPRLPEAPTNAHDALEDARFNVVKYNASVIALRKSLRMP
;
A
#
# COMPACT_ATOMS: atom_id res chain seq x y z
N MET A 1 -4.67 -1.11 14.08
CA MET A 1 -5.55 -1.37 12.91
C MET A 1 -4.71 -1.68 11.70
N LYS A 2 -5.09 -2.68 10.91
CA LYS A 2 -4.34 -3.08 9.70
C LYS A 2 -4.75 -2.25 8.49
N TYR A 3 -3.76 -1.96 7.67
CA TYR A 3 -3.90 -1.28 6.39
C TYR A 3 -3.14 -2.08 5.35
N PHE A 4 -3.85 -2.52 4.32
CA PHE A 4 -3.32 -3.25 3.19
C PHE A 4 -3.10 -2.26 2.07
N TYR A 5 -1.90 -2.19 1.52
CA TYR A 5 -1.60 -1.22 0.50
C TYR A 5 -0.77 -1.83 -0.62
N ASP A 6 -0.76 -1.11 -1.73
CA ASP A 6 0.01 -1.38 -2.93
C ASP A 6 0.35 -0.04 -3.60
N THR A 7 1.45 0.02 -4.33
CA THR A 7 1.89 1.21 -5.05
C THR A 7 2.34 0.86 -6.46
N GLU A 8 1.97 1.72 -7.39
CA GLU A 8 2.56 1.71 -8.72
C GLU A 8 3.58 2.84 -8.83
N PHE A 9 4.71 2.58 -9.48
CA PHE A 9 5.82 3.53 -9.58
C PHE A 9 6.67 3.28 -10.83
N ILE A 10 7.43 4.30 -11.21
CA ILE A 10 8.52 4.19 -12.19
C ILE A 10 9.82 4.13 -11.41
N GLU A 11 10.58 3.04 -11.56
CA GLU A 11 11.90 2.89 -10.92
C GLU A 11 12.98 2.65 -11.97
N ASP A 12 14.20 3.14 -11.68
CA ASP A 12 15.35 3.08 -12.59
C ASP A 12 16.62 2.53 -11.91
N GLY A 13 16.46 1.83 -10.79
CA GLY A 13 17.55 1.39 -9.92
C GLY A 13 18.21 2.49 -9.08
N GLN A 14 17.76 3.76 -9.19
CA GLN A 14 18.25 4.88 -8.37
C GLN A 14 17.12 5.57 -7.61
N THR A 15 15.97 5.75 -8.26
CA THR A 15 14.81 6.46 -7.75
C THR A 15 13.55 5.62 -7.86
N ILE A 16 12.54 5.98 -7.07
CA ILE A 16 11.19 5.41 -7.12
C ILE A 16 10.22 6.57 -7.27
N ASP A 17 9.73 6.78 -8.49
CA ASP A 17 8.81 7.85 -8.82
C ASP A 17 7.36 7.33 -8.73
N LEU A 18 6.73 7.56 -7.58
CA LEU A 18 5.37 7.12 -7.26
C LEU A 18 4.35 7.59 -8.31
N VAL A 19 3.70 6.64 -8.97
CA VAL A 19 2.57 6.87 -9.88
C VAL A 19 1.26 6.90 -9.09
N SER A 20 0.95 5.84 -8.32
CA SER A 20 -0.29 5.75 -7.55
C SER A 20 -0.13 4.93 -6.28
N ILE A 21 -1.06 5.10 -5.34
CA ILE A 21 -1.14 4.30 -4.11
C ILE A 21 -2.60 3.96 -3.80
N GLY A 22 -2.85 2.69 -3.52
CA GLY A 22 -4.12 2.19 -3.02
C GLY A 22 -3.97 1.65 -1.60
N VAL A 23 -4.92 1.95 -0.73
CA VAL A 23 -4.92 1.48 0.67
C VAL A 23 -6.33 1.05 1.08
N VAL A 24 -6.43 -0.14 1.67
CA VAL A 24 -7.66 -0.68 2.27
C VAL A 24 -7.43 -0.91 3.75
N ALA A 25 -8.26 -0.30 4.59
CA ALA A 25 -8.22 -0.48 6.04
C ALA A 25 -9.01 -1.72 6.47
N GLU A 26 -8.66 -2.31 7.62
CA GLU A 26 -9.36 -3.49 8.15
C GLU A 26 -10.84 -3.24 8.50
N ASP A 27 -11.23 -1.97 8.63
CA ASP A 27 -12.59 -1.50 8.87
C ASP A 27 -13.40 -1.26 7.58
N GLY A 28 -12.80 -1.50 6.40
CA GLY A 28 -13.44 -1.37 5.10
C GLY A 28 -13.33 0.01 4.46
N ARG A 29 -12.67 0.99 5.09
CA ARG A 29 -12.34 2.27 4.43
C ARG A 29 -11.31 2.05 3.33
N GLU A 30 -11.39 2.86 2.29
CA GLU A 30 -10.49 2.83 1.14
C GLU A 30 -9.91 4.21 0.86
N PHE A 31 -8.67 4.23 0.39
CA PHE A 31 -7.98 5.42 -0.10
C PHE A 31 -7.29 5.07 -1.41
N TYR A 32 -7.42 5.96 -2.40
CA TYR A 32 -6.72 5.86 -3.66
C TYR A 32 -6.31 7.24 -4.13
N ALA A 33 -5.08 7.34 -4.62
CA ALA A 33 -4.56 8.57 -5.18
C ALA A 33 -3.55 8.27 -6.31
N VAL A 34 -3.54 9.15 -7.30
CA VAL A 34 -2.56 9.16 -8.38
C VAL A 34 -1.76 10.46 -8.27
N SER A 35 -0.44 10.36 -8.28
CA SER A 35 0.42 11.54 -8.24
C SER A 35 0.33 12.31 -9.55
N THR A 36 0.21 13.63 -9.48
CA THR A 36 0.36 14.51 -10.65
C THR A 36 1.82 14.82 -10.98
N GLU A 37 2.78 14.31 -10.21
CA GLU A 37 4.19 14.73 -10.25
C GLU A 37 5.14 13.71 -10.90
N PHE A 38 4.70 12.47 -11.16
CA PHE A 38 5.56 11.49 -11.81
C PHE A 38 5.81 11.84 -13.28
N ASP A 39 7.02 11.53 -13.76
CA ASP A 39 7.38 11.76 -15.16
C ASP A 39 7.03 10.54 -16.03
N GLU A 40 5.84 10.59 -16.65
CA GLU A 40 5.35 9.54 -17.55
C GLU A 40 6.31 9.22 -18.71
N SER A 41 7.14 10.18 -19.13
CA SER A 41 8.11 9.95 -20.21
C SER A 41 9.20 8.96 -19.83
N LYS A 42 9.45 8.77 -18.53
CA LYS A 42 10.42 7.82 -17.99
C LYS A 42 9.88 6.40 -17.83
N ALA A 43 8.57 6.19 -18.02
CA ALA A 43 7.96 4.88 -17.88
C ALA A 43 8.64 3.87 -18.83
N GLY A 44 9.00 2.69 -18.35
CA GLY A 44 9.41 1.58 -19.22
C GLY A 44 8.23 1.01 -19.99
N ASP A 45 8.49 0.15 -20.97
CA ASP A 45 7.44 -0.49 -21.77
C ASP A 45 6.44 -1.23 -20.89
N TRP A 46 6.89 -1.92 -19.84
CA TRP A 46 6.00 -2.66 -18.95
C TRP A 46 4.97 -1.74 -18.27
N VAL A 47 5.42 -0.64 -17.68
CA VAL A 47 4.54 0.35 -17.01
C VAL A 47 3.57 0.99 -18.02
N ARG A 48 4.05 1.30 -19.23
CA ARG A 48 3.19 1.85 -20.29
C ARG A 48 2.06 0.94 -20.72
N HIS A 49 2.27 -0.38 -20.69
CA HIS A 49 1.27 -1.34 -21.14
C HIS A 49 0.33 -1.80 -20.02
N HIS A 50 0.80 -1.86 -18.77
CA HIS A 50 0.06 -2.49 -17.68
C HIS A 50 -0.47 -1.53 -16.63
N VAL A 51 0.19 -0.39 -16.41
CA VAL A 51 -0.15 0.55 -15.31
C VAL A 51 -0.86 1.77 -15.84
N LEU A 52 -0.22 2.53 -16.74
CA LEU A 52 -0.75 3.81 -17.21
C LEU A 52 -2.16 3.72 -17.82
N PRO A 53 -2.51 2.67 -18.59
CA PRO A 53 -3.86 2.53 -19.15
C PRO A 53 -4.96 2.29 -18.11
N LEU A 54 -4.60 1.85 -16.90
CA LEU A 54 -5.54 1.60 -15.80
C LEU A 54 -5.82 2.84 -14.95
N LEU A 55 -5.01 3.90 -15.10
CA LEU A 55 -5.21 5.13 -14.35
C LEU A 55 -6.55 5.80 -14.71
N PRO A 56 -7.24 6.42 -13.72
CA PRO A 56 -8.48 7.13 -13.98
C PRO A 56 -8.23 8.34 -14.91
N HIS A 57 -9.31 8.83 -15.52
CA HIS A 57 -9.26 10.03 -16.35
C HIS A 57 -8.61 11.20 -15.59
N ARG A 58 -7.82 12.04 -16.26
CA ARG A 58 -7.03 13.13 -15.63
C ARG A 58 -7.85 14.17 -14.87
N THR A 59 -9.16 14.22 -15.09
CA THR A 59 -10.11 15.09 -14.36
C THR A 59 -10.67 14.45 -13.10
N ASP A 60 -10.34 13.19 -12.81
CA ASP A 60 -10.75 12.50 -11.60
C ASP A 60 -10.09 13.12 -10.37
N SER A 61 -10.82 13.16 -9.26
CA SER A 61 -10.37 13.72 -7.99
C SER A 61 -9.28 12.89 -7.27
N ALA A 62 -9.01 11.67 -7.75
CA ALA A 62 -7.87 10.86 -7.32
C ALA A 62 -6.52 11.48 -7.71
N TRP A 63 -6.48 12.31 -8.75
CA TRP A 63 -5.26 13.01 -9.15
C TRP A 63 -4.94 14.14 -8.18
N MET A 64 -3.76 14.11 -7.58
CA MET A 64 -3.30 15.17 -6.68
C MET A 64 -1.78 15.28 -6.59
N ASP A 65 -1.29 16.45 -6.17
CA ASP A 65 0.13 16.64 -5.85
C ASP A 65 0.54 15.78 -4.63
N ARG A 66 1.84 15.48 -4.51
CA ARG A 66 2.40 14.60 -3.47
C ARG A 66 2.23 15.20 -2.08
N ALA A 67 2.17 16.53 -1.96
CA ALA A 67 1.96 17.21 -0.68
C ALA A 67 0.53 16.97 -0.14
N THR A 68 -0.46 17.08 -1.02
CA THR A 68 -1.88 16.81 -0.77
C THR A 68 -2.10 15.32 -0.53
N LEU A 69 -1.52 14.47 -1.39
CA LEU A 69 -1.57 13.01 -1.24
C LEU A 69 -1.06 12.59 0.14
N ARG A 70 0.13 13.06 0.53
CA ARG A 70 0.73 12.78 1.83
C ARG A 70 -0.17 13.19 2.99
N ALA A 71 -0.76 14.39 2.93
CA ALA A 71 -1.62 14.89 3.99
C ALA A 71 -2.87 14.02 4.14
N LYS A 72 -3.56 13.71 3.04
CA LYS A 72 -4.76 12.86 3.05
C LYS A 72 -4.44 11.41 3.45
N LEU A 73 -3.32 10.86 2.98
CA LEU A 73 -2.88 9.52 3.36
C LEU A 73 -2.57 9.45 4.86
N PHE A 74 -1.93 10.47 5.43
CA PHE A 74 -1.69 10.53 6.87
C PHE A 74 -2.99 10.53 7.67
N GLU A 75 -3.95 11.37 7.30
CA GLU A 75 -5.27 11.44 7.92
C GLU A 75 -6.01 10.09 7.82
N PHE A 76 -5.90 9.43 6.67
CA PHE A 76 -6.51 8.12 6.46
C PHE A 76 -5.90 7.02 7.35
N LEU A 77 -4.57 6.99 7.48
CA LEU A 77 -3.83 5.99 8.27
C LEU A 77 -3.94 6.23 9.78
N VAL A 78 -4.08 7.49 10.18
CA VAL A 78 -4.09 7.94 11.57
C VAL A 78 -5.30 8.86 11.81
N PRO A 79 -6.53 8.33 11.72
CA PRO A 79 -7.74 9.13 11.82
C PRO A 79 -7.84 9.83 13.17
N ASN A 80 -8.38 11.06 13.18
CA ASN A 80 -8.52 11.90 14.37
C ASN A 80 -7.19 12.17 15.10
N TYR A 81 -6.09 12.26 14.36
CA TYR A 81 -4.81 12.66 14.96
C TYR A 81 -4.85 14.12 15.39
N GLU A 82 -4.52 14.36 16.66
CA GLU A 82 -4.30 15.69 17.19
C GLU A 82 -2.78 15.96 17.28
N PRO A 83 -2.29 17.10 16.75
CA PRO A 83 -0.88 17.45 16.85
C PRO A 83 -0.36 17.38 18.29
N GLY A 84 0.70 16.61 18.50
CA GLY A 84 1.32 16.42 19.82
C GLY A 84 0.77 15.22 20.62
N ARG A 85 -0.31 14.57 20.15
CA ARG A 85 -0.82 13.34 20.75
C ARG A 85 0.18 12.20 20.57
N LYS A 86 0.58 11.56 21.66
CA LYS A 86 1.40 10.33 21.61
C LYS A 86 0.50 9.14 21.33
N ILE A 87 0.73 8.45 20.21
CA ILE A 87 0.08 7.19 19.87
C ILE A 87 0.89 6.02 20.46
N ARG A 88 0.25 5.19 21.29
CA ARG A 88 0.89 4.00 21.86
C ARG A 88 1.17 2.96 20.78
N GLY A 89 2.16 2.11 20.98
CA GLY A 89 2.60 1.15 19.95
C GLY A 89 1.47 0.29 19.36
N HIS A 90 0.56 -0.21 20.20
CA HIS A 90 -0.58 -1.03 19.78
C HIS A 90 -1.71 -0.24 19.09
N GLU A 91 -1.70 1.08 19.20
CA GLU A 91 -2.67 1.97 18.54
C GLU A 91 -2.17 2.43 17.16
N ARG A 92 -0.89 2.20 16.84
CA ARG A 92 -0.31 2.58 15.54
C ARG A 92 -0.91 1.73 14.41
N PRO A 93 -0.95 2.28 13.18
CA PRO A 93 -1.31 1.49 12.01
C PRO A 93 -0.31 0.35 11.80
N GLU A 94 -0.83 -0.84 11.50
CA GLU A 94 -0.04 -1.95 10.96
C GLU A 94 -0.12 -1.86 9.44
N LEU A 95 1.00 -1.61 8.77
CA LEU A 95 1.06 -1.58 7.30
C LEU A 95 1.37 -2.97 6.77
N TRP A 96 0.62 -3.43 5.77
CA TRP A 96 0.75 -4.74 5.14
C TRP A 96 0.81 -4.57 3.62
N ALA A 97 1.81 -5.17 2.98
CA ALA A 97 1.95 -5.19 1.52
C ALA A 97 2.47 -6.56 1.06
N TRP A 98 2.25 -6.89 -0.21
CA TRP A 98 2.69 -8.14 -0.81
C TRP A 98 3.97 -7.92 -1.61
N VAL A 99 5.10 -8.45 -1.13
CA VAL A 99 6.44 -8.15 -1.67
C VAL A 99 6.75 -6.65 -1.57
N GLY A 100 6.44 -6.07 -0.41
CA GLY A 100 6.24 -4.62 -0.23
C GLY A 100 7.50 -3.78 -0.03
N ALA A 101 8.67 -4.26 -0.45
CA ALA A 101 9.94 -3.59 -0.14
C ALA A 101 10.04 -2.21 -0.80
N TYR A 102 9.76 -2.13 -2.11
CA TYR A 102 9.76 -0.88 -2.86
C TYR A 102 8.55 -0.03 -2.47
N ASP A 103 7.39 -0.63 -2.22
CA ASP A 103 6.18 0.07 -1.76
C ASP A 103 6.41 0.81 -0.45
N HIS A 104 7.14 0.20 0.50
CA HIS A 104 7.48 0.86 1.75
C HIS A 104 8.35 2.10 1.51
N VAL A 105 9.31 2.02 0.59
CA VAL A 105 10.16 3.16 0.22
C VAL A 105 9.34 4.23 -0.48
N ALA A 106 8.49 3.86 -1.46
CA ALA A 106 7.63 4.78 -2.20
C ALA A 106 6.68 5.56 -1.26
N LEU A 107 6.06 4.84 -0.30
CA LEU A 107 5.23 5.44 0.75
C LEU A 107 6.06 6.36 1.65
N ALA A 108 7.18 5.90 2.19
CA ALA A 108 7.99 6.68 3.13
C ALA A 108 8.54 7.96 2.49
N GLN A 109 8.94 7.90 1.22
CA GLN A 109 9.47 9.02 0.45
C GLN A 109 8.46 10.14 0.21
N LEU A 110 7.15 9.94 0.44
CA LEU A 110 6.18 11.04 0.49
C LEU A 110 6.58 12.09 1.55
N TRP A 111 7.20 11.68 2.65
CA TRP A 111 7.70 12.58 3.69
C TRP A 111 9.17 13.01 3.48
N GLY A 112 9.84 12.52 2.43
CA GLY A 112 11.25 12.75 2.16
C GLY A 112 12.12 11.62 2.72
N ASP A 113 13.19 11.95 3.43
CA ASP A 113 14.04 10.95 4.08
C ASP A 113 13.35 10.32 5.32
N MET A 114 13.89 9.19 5.80
CA MET A 114 13.31 8.46 6.95
C MET A 114 13.26 9.27 8.25
N THR A 115 14.03 10.36 8.39
CA THR A 115 13.99 11.21 9.59
C THR A 115 12.71 12.05 9.66
N LYS A 116 12.08 12.29 8.51
CA LYS A 116 10.85 13.07 8.36
C LYS A 116 9.58 12.24 8.41
N LEU A 117 9.68 10.90 8.35
CA LEU A 117 8.53 10.01 8.50
C LEU A 117 7.86 10.25 9.88
N PRO A 118 6.55 10.53 9.95
CA PRO A 118 5.85 10.78 11.21
C PRO A 118 6.07 9.66 12.22
N ARG A 119 6.21 10.00 13.51
CA ARG A 119 6.49 9.02 14.58
C ARG A 119 5.35 8.03 14.79
N GLU A 120 4.17 8.42 14.34
CA GLU A 120 2.90 7.70 14.36
C GLU A 120 2.87 6.54 13.37
N LEU A 121 3.60 6.63 12.25
CA LEU A 121 3.67 5.56 11.25
C LEU A 121 4.76 4.52 11.59
N PRO A 122 4.58 3.24 11.28
CA PRO A 122 5.62 2.23 11.49
C PRO A 122 6.80 2.45 10.52
N ARG A 123 7.99 1.99 10.93
CA ARG A 123 9.24 2.05 10.13
C ARG A 123 9.45 0.79 9.27
N PHE A 124 8.43 -0.05 9.20
CA PHE A 124 8.43 -1.27 8.41
C PHE A 124 6.99 -1.53 7.95
N SER A 125 6.89 -2.31 6.89
CA SER A 125 5.64 -2.95 6.47
C SER A 125 5.73 -4.43 6.75
N HIS A 126 4.65 -5.01 7.27
CA HIS A 126 4.51 -6.45 7.40
C HIS A 126 4.44 -7.08 6.02
N GLU A 127 5.23 -8.14 5.82
CA GLU A 127 5.33 -8.83 4.53
C GLU A 127 4.25 -9.91 4.40
N LEU A 128 3.28 -9.65 3.52
CA LEU A 128 2.13 -10.53 3.33
C LEU A 128 2.50 -11.83 2.61
N LYS A 129 3.47 -11.79 1.70
CA LYS A 129 4.00 -13.00 1.05
C LYS A 129 4.59 -13.94 2.08
N GLN A 130 5.33 -13.40 3.05
CA GLN A 130 5.93 -14.17 4.13
C GLN A 130 4.85 -14.80 5.01
N LEU A 131 3.79 -14.06 5.37
CA LEU A 131 2.65 -14.63 6.09
C LEU A 131 2.01 -15.79 5.32
N TRP A 132 1.81 -15.63 4.01
CA TRP A 132 1.24 -16.69 3.15
C TRP A 132 2.12 -17.94 3.11
N GLU A 133 3.44 -17.80 3.06
CA GLU A 133 4.38 -18.92 3.12
C GLU A 133 4.33 -19.63 4.48
N MET A 134 4.36 -18.85 5.57
CA MET A 134 4.25 -19.38 6.94
C MET A 134 2.92 -20.10 7.20
N ALA A 135 1.85 -19.69 6.51
CA ALA A 135 0.54 -20.32 6.57
C ALA A 135 0.44 -21.62 5.75
N GLY A 136 1.54 -22.11 5.17
CA GLY A 136 1.55 -23.33 4.36
C GLY A 136 1.07 -23.11 2.92
N ARG A 137 1.19 -21.88 2.40
CA ARG A 137 0.86 -21.51 1.02
C ARG A 137 -0.58 -21.89 0.63
N PRO A 138 -1.60 -21.45 1.39
CA PRO A 138 -2.98 -21.79 1.07
C PRO A 138 -3.36 -21.32 -0.33
N ARG A 139 -4.25 -22.08 -0.98
CA ARG A 139 -4.77 -21.70 -2.29
C ARG A 139 -5.45 -20.33 -2.21
N LEU A 140 -5.05 -19.44 -3.12
CA LEU A 140 -5.68 -18.14 -3.32
C LEU A 140 -6.69 -18.22 -4.47
N PRO A 141 -7.72 -17.37 -4.50
CA PRO A 141 -8.54 -17.17 -5.69
C PRO A 141 -7.70 -16.59 -6.84
N GLU A 142 -8.28 -16.57 -8.04
CA GLU A 142 -7.64 -15.92 -9.19
C GLU A 142 -7.40 -14.43 -8.91
N ALA A 143 -6.31 -13.91 -9.46
CA ALA A 143 -5.98 -12.49 -9.37
C ALA A 143 -7.07 -11.64 -10.06
N PRO A 144 -7.30 -10.40 -9.60
CA PRO A 144 -8.25 -9.51 -10.23
C PRO A 144 -7.85 -9.23 -11.69
N THR A 145 -8.86 -8.98 -12.55
CA THR A 145 -8.65 -8.71 -13.99
C THR A 145 -7.92 -7.40 -14.26
N ASN A 146 -7.95 -6.48 -13.30
CA ASN A 146 -7.30 -5.18 -13.30
C ASN A 146 -6.12 -5.15 -12.29
N ALA A 147 -5.37 -6.25 -12.20
CA ALA A 147 -4.05 -6.22 -11.56
C ALA A 147 -3.22 -5.07 -12.15
N HIS A 148 -2.41 -4.42 -11.32
CA HIS A 148 -1.67 -3.18 -11.60
C HIS A 148 -2.51 -1.89 -11.49
N ASP A 149 -3.75 -2.01 -10.98
CA ASP A 149 -4.42 -0.93 -10.27
C ASP A 149 -4.14 -1.07 -8.76
N ALA A 150 -3.45 -0.09 -8.19
CA ALA A 150 -2.99 -0.14 -6.81
C ALA A 150 -4.14 -0.32 -5.78
N LEU A 151 -5.35 0.18 -6.02
CA LEU A 151 -6.46 -0.03 -5.10
C LEU A 151 -6.97 -1.47 -5.16
N GLU A 152 -7.02 -2.03 -6.36
CA GLU A 152 -7.50 -3.39 -6.58
C GLU A 152 -6.50 -4.42 -6.05
N ASP A 153 -5.20 -4.15 -6.20
CA ASP A 153 -4.16 -4.96 -5.58
C ASP A 153 -4.16 -4.83 -4.05
N ALA A 154 -4.43 -3.64 -3.49
CA ALA A 154 -4.64 -3.46 -2.06
C ALA A 154 -5.87 -4.23 -1.53
N ARG A 155 -7.00 -4.23 -2.27
CA ARG A 155 -8.17 -5.06 -1.95
C ARG A 155 -7.81 -6.55 -2.01
N PHE A 156 -7.04 -6.96 -3.00
CA PHE A 156 -6.61 -8.35 -3.12
C PHE A 156 -5.64 -8.76 -2.00
N ASN A 157 -4.84 -7.83 -1.48
CA ASN A 157 -4.01 -8.04 -0.30
C ASN A 157 -4.86 -8.36 0.95
N VAL A 158 -6.05 -7.77 1.11
CA VAL A 158 -7.01 -8.17 2.17
C VAL A 158 -7.41 -9.64 2.02
N VAL A 159 -7.71 -10.09 0.79
CA VAL A 159 -8.09 -11.48 0.49
C VAL A 159 -6.95 -12.44 0.83
N LYS A 160 -5.73 -12.13 0.38
CA LYS A 160 -4.52 -12.92 0.66
C LYS A 160 -4.26 -13.04 2.17
N TYR A 161 -4.41 -11.94 2.91
CA TYR A 161 -4.25 -11.91 4.36
C TYR A 161 -5.27 -12.81 5.06
N ASN A 162 -6.56 -12.65 4.74
CA ASN A 162 -7.62 -13.44 5.38
C ASN A 162 -7.43 -14.94 5.10
N ALA A 163 -7.14 -15.32 3.86
CA ALA A 163 -6.85 -16.72 3.51
C ALA A 163 -5.67 -17.29 4.31
N SER A 164 -4.60 -16.51 4.45
CA SER A 164 -3.38 -16.90 5.18
C SER A 164 -3.62 -17.04 6.69
N VAL A 165 -4.32 -16.08 7.31
CA VAL A 165 -4.66 -16.14 8.74
C VAL A 165 -5.59 -17.31 9.06
N ILE A 166 -6.56 -17.60 8.19
CA ILE A 166 -7.46 -18.75 8.37
C ILE A 166 -6.66 -20.06 8.31
N ALA A 167 -5.78 -20.21 7.32
CA ALA A 167 -4.95 -21.40 7.17
C ALA A 167 -3.98 -21.59 8.36
N LEU A 168 -3.30 -20.52 8.79
CA LEU A 168 -2.38 -20.55 9.92
C LEU A 168 -3.09 -20.92 11.24
N ARG A 169 -4.31 -20.42 11.47
CA ARG A 169 -5.09 -20.79 12.66
C ARG A 169 -5.52 -22.26 12.64
N LYS A 170 -5.78 -22.83 11.46
CA LYS A 170 -6.13 -24.25 11.32
C LYS A 170 -4.91 -25.13 11.62
N SER A 171 -3.72 -24.78 11.10
CA SER A 171 -2.50 -25.56 11.34
C SER A 171 -2.09 -25.59 12.81
N LEU A 172 -2.23 -24.47 13.52
CA LEU A 172 -1.92 -24.38 14.96
C LEU A 172 -2.91 -25.13 15.87
N ARG A 173 -4.05 -25.57 15.35
CA ARG A 173 -5.08 -26.34 16.10
C ARG A 173 -5.01 -27.83 15.83
N MET A 174 -4.13 -28.29 14.94
CA MET A 174 -3.92 -29.71 14.70
C MET A 174 -2.95 -30.27 15.77
N PRO A 175 -3.31 -31.36 16.45
CA PRO A 175 -2.46 -31.99 17.47
C PRO A 175 -1.19 -32.61 16.90
#